data_AF-A0A950U2Q4-F1
#
_entry.id   AF-A0A950U2Q4-F1
#
_cell.length_a   1.000
_cell.length_b   1.000
_cell.length_c   1.000
_cell.angle_alpha   90.00
_cell.angle_beta   90.00
_cell.angle_gamma   90.00
#
_symmetry.space_group_name_H-M   'P 1'
#
loop_
_entity.id
_entity.type
_entity.pdbx_description
1 polymer ?
#
loop_
_entity_poly.entity_id
_entity_poly.type
_entity_poly.pdbx_seq_one_letter_code
_entity_poly.pdbx_strand_id
1 'polypeptide(L)'
;MRIVIFGLTVSSSWGNGHAVLWRGLLRELAAEGHHITFFEHDQPYYAQNRDLSVFPWGGELVLYTDWDALRPRRMPALMAADVAIVTSYCADGVAATQAVMDAPVGVRCFYDMDTPVTLARLAAGEGVEYIGADGLSGFDIVFSYTGGRALDALRTQLGARHVAPLYGWVDPNQYVPATPRAAYAGVLSYIGTYAADRQAALE
;
A
#
# COMPACT_ATOMS: atom_id res chain seq x y z
N MET A 1 18.11 5.01 -5.90
CA MET A 1 16.98 5.89 -6.28
C MET A 1 16.35 6.50 -5.04
N ARG A 2 15.62 7.61 -5.18
CA ARG A 2 14.76 8.22 -4.16
C ARG A 2 13.30 7.85 -4.44
N ILE A 3 12.68 7.19 -3.48
CA ILE A 3 11.32 6.65 -3.57
C ILE A 3 10.46 7.34 -2.52
N VAL A 4 9.41 8.00 -2.97
CA VAL A 4 8.41 8.63 -2.11
C VAL A 4 7.13 7.80 -2.12
N ILE A 5 6.55 7.55 -0.95
CA ILE A 5 5.33 6.74 -0.81
C ILE A 5 4.31 7.52 0.01
N PHE A 6 3.08 7.59 -0.48
CA PHE A 6 1.90 8.01 0.28
C PHE A 6 1.01 6.77 0.44
N GLY A 7 0.88 6.27 1.66
CA GLY A 7 0.15 5.03 1.91
C GLY A 7 -0.77 5.10 3.12
N LEU A 8 -1.42 3.97 3.43
CA LEU A 8 -2.31 3.81 4.58
C LEU A 8 -1.53 3.95 5.91
N THR A 9 -0.88 2.88 6.33
CA THR A 9 -0.01 2.87 7.51
C THR A 9 1.04 1.78 7.37
N VAL A 10 2.29 2.17 7.62
CA VAL A 10 3.44 1.27 7.77
C VAL A 10 3.89 1.20 9.23
N SER A 11 3.52 2.20 10.04
CA SER A 11 3.86 2.31 11.46
C SER A 11 3.04 1.37 12.38
N SER A 12 1.86 0.94 11.93
CA SER A 12 1.01 -0.03 12.65
C SER A 12 0.63 -1.23 11.77
N SER A 13 0.97 -2.44 12.21
CA SER A 13 0.49 -3.68 11.60
C SER A 13 -0.85 -4.17 12.16
N TRP A 14 -1.46 -3.41 13.07
CA TRP A 14 -2.68 -3.83 13.74
C TRP A 14 -3.90 -3.68 12.82
N GLY A 15 -4.59 -4.80 12.56
CA GLY A 15 -5.73 -4.83 11.63
C GLY A 15 -5.34 -4.48 10.19
N ASN A 16 -4.03 -4.43 9.87
CA ASN A 16 -3.50 -3.92 8.63
C ASN A 16 -2.42 -4.86 8.06
N GLY A 17 -2.80 -5.62 7.03
CA GLY A 17 -1.87 -6.49 6.31
C GLY A 17 -0.86 -5.75 5.44
N HIS A 18 -1.09 -4.47 5.10
CA HIS A 18 -0.18 -3.73 4.23
C HIS A 18 1.14 -3.42 4.90
N ALA A 19 1.13 -3.12 6.21
CA ALA A 19 2.34 -2.71 6.92
C ALA A 19 3.45 -3.77 6.86
N VAL A 20 3.12 -5.05 7.07
CA VAL A 20 4.12 -6.13 7.06
C VAL A 20 4.70 -6.36 5.66
N LEU A 21 3.88 -6.20 4.63
CA LEU A 21 4.32 -6.24 3.23
C LEU A 21 5.28 -5.08 2.95
N TRP A 22 4.86 -3.85 3.26
CA TRP A 22 5.69 -2.67 3.08
C TRP A 22 7.02 -2.81 3.82
N ARG A 23 7.03 -3.18 5.10
CA ARG A 23 8.27 -3.30 5.88
C ARG A 23 9.29 -4.23 5.23
N GLY A 24 8.87 -5.40 4.76
CA GLY A 24 9.75 -6.33 4.05
C GLY A 24 10.32 -5.70 2.77
N LEU A 25 9.45 -5.12 1.93
CA LEU A 25 9.87 -4.49 0.67
C LEU A 25 10.79 -3.28 0.90
N LEU A 26 10.44 -2.40 1.84
CA LEU A 26 11.22 -1.22 2.18
C LEU A 26 12.60 -1.57 2.71
N ARG A 27 12.73 -2.66 3.48
CA ARG A 27 14.03 -3.14 3.94
C ARG A 27 14.90 -3.59 2.78
N GLU A 28 14.37 -4.42 1.88
CA GLU A 28 15.17 -4.90 0.73
C GLU A 28 15.55 -3.75 -0.20
N LEU A 29 14.63 -2.79 -0.45
CA LEU A 29 14.94 -1.57 -1.18
C LEU A 29 16.04 -0.74 -0.51
N ALA A 30 16.00 -0.59 0.82
CA ALA A 30 17.04 0.12 1.56
C ALA A 30 18.39 -0.61 1.46
N ALA A 31 18.39 -1.94 1.53
CA ALA A 31 19.60 -2.77 1.37
C ALA A 31 20.22 -2.64 -0.03
N GLU A 32 19.41 -2.43 -1.07
CA GLU A 32 19.85 -2.11 -2.43
C GLU A 32 20.32 -0.65 -2.62
N GLY A 33 20.31 0.17 -1.56
CA GLY A 33 20.78 1.56 -1.59
C GLY A 33 19.73 2.58 -2.04
N HIS A 34 18.45 2.19 -2.07
CA HIS A 34 17.36 3.14 -2.30
C HIS A 34 17.08 3.96 -1.05
N HIS A 35 16.69 5.21 -1.24
CA HIS A 35 16.31 6.14 -0.18
C HIS A 35 14.80 6.26 -0.19
N ILE A 36 14.16 5.91 0.92
CA ILE A 36 12.70 5.87 1.03
C ILE A 36 12.21 6.99 1.96
N THR A 37 11.18 7.70 1.54
CA THR A 37 10.35 8.54 2.42
C THR A 37 8.90 8.06 2.34
N PHE A 38 8.36 7.57 3.46
CA PHE A 38 6.98 7.12 3.57
C PHE A 38 6.17 8.15 4.36
N PHE A 39 5.16 8.73 3.72
CA PHE A 39 4.21 9.65 4.32
C PHE A 39 2.98 8.87 4.78
N GLU A 40 2.68 8.97 6.07
CA GLU A 40 1.57 8.28 6.72
C GLU A 40 0.74 9.28 7.53
N HIS A 41 -0.59 9.27 7.30
CA HIS A 41 -1.49 10.08 8.11
C HIS A 41 -1.64 9.47 9.50
N ASP A 42 -1.44 10.28 10.54
CA ASP A 42 -1.54 9.93 11.95
C ASP A 42 -3.01 9.77 12.39
N GLN A 43 -3.64 8.66 11.99
CA GLN A 43 -5.03 8.37 12.36
C GLN A 43 -5.12 7.69 13.74
N PRO A 44 -6.12 8.05 14.59
CA PRO A 44 -6.20 7.55 15.97
C PRO A 44 -6.18 6.03 16.12
N TYR A 45 -6.84 5.29 15.24
CA TYR A 45 -6.90 3.82 15.29
C TYR A 45 -5.51 3.18 15.16
N TYR A 46 -4.70 3.65 14.21
CA TYR A 46 -3.34 3.13 13.99
C TYR A 46 -2.35 3.70 15.00
N ALA A 47 -2.49 4.98 15.37
CA ALA A 47 -1.63 5.65 16.34
C ALA A 47 -1.56 4.92 17.68
N GLN A 48 -2.69 4.42 18.17
CA GLN A 48 -2.79 3.70 19.44
C GLN A 48 -2.21 2.28 19.38
N ASN A 49 -1.98 1.74 18.18
CA ASN A 49 -1.50 0.38 17.94
C ASN A 49 -0.19 0.35 17.15
N ARG A 50 0.61 1.42 17.21
CA ARG A 50 1.91 1.47 16.52
C ARG A 50 2.89 0.48 17.12
N ASP A 51 3.50 -0.30 16.26
CA ASP A 51 4.54 -1.27 16.56
C ASP A 51 5.85 -0.97 15.80
N LEU A 52 5.90 0.12 15.03
CA LEU A 52 7.09 0.65 14.37
C LEU A 52 7.10 2.19 14.45
N SER A 53 8.14 2.77 15.04
CA SER A 53 8.30 4.23 15.17
C SER A 53 9.39 4.82 14.27
N VAL A 54 10.34 4.00 13.85
CA VAL A 54 11.46 4.36 12.97
C VAL A 54 11.78 3.18 12.06
N PHE A 55 12.35 3.44 10.87
CA PHE A 55 12.84 2.37 9.99
C PHE A 55 14.24 1.94 10.42
N PRO A 56 14.41 0.74 11.02
CA PRO A 56 15.72 0.31 11.52
C PRO A 56 16.73 -0.01 10.40
N TRP A 57 16.24 -0.20 9.17
CA TRP A 57 17.04 -0.44 7.96
C TRP A 57 17.35 0.84 7.17
N GLY A 58 16.95 2.01 7.66
CA GLY A 58 17.14 3.29 6.98
C GLY A 58 15.93 3.72 6.14
N GLY A 59 15.98 4.98 5.70
CA GLY A 59 14.84 5.71 5.16
C GLY A 59 14.12 6.55 6.22
N GLU A 60 12.96 7.07 5.86
CA GLU A 60 12.24 8.05 6.64
C GLU A 60 10.75 7.73 6.70
N LEU A 61 10.20 7.66 7.91
CA LEU A 61 8.76 7.64 8.16
C LEU A 61 8.33 9.04 8.60
N VAL A 62 7.46 9.68 7.82
CA VAL A 62 6.90 11.00 8.11
C VAL A 62 5.44 10.84 8.48
N LEU A 63 5.17 10.97 9.77
CA LEU A 63 3.82 11.02 10.31
C LEU A 63 3.28 12.45 10.22
N TYR A 64 2.06 12.61 9.71
CA TYR A 64 1.42 13.92 9.60
C TYR A 64 -0.05 13.85 10.02
N THR A 65 -0.56 14.92 10.60
CA THR A 65 -1.98 15.03 11.00
C THR A 65 -2.80 15.91 10.06
N ASP A 66 -2.13 16.69 9.23
CA ASP A 66 -2.73 17.67 8.33
C ASP A 66 -1.97 17.70 7.01
N TRP A 67 -2.72 17.67 5.91
CA TRP A 67 -2.15 17.62 4.57
C TRP A 67 -1.39 18.90 4.22
N ASP A 68 -1.88 20.07 4.61
CA ASP A 68 -1.24 21.33 4.23
C ASP A 68 0.05 21.59 5.01
N ALA A 69 0.07 21.22 6.29
CA ALA A 69 1.25 21.23 7.14
C ALA A 69 2.36 20.30 6.62
N LEU A 70 2.02 19.26 5.85
CA LEU A 70 2.98 18.36 5.23
C LEU A 70 3.76 19.00 4.07
N ARG A 71 3.25 20.11 3.48
CA ARG A 71 3.82 20.76 2.28
C ARG A 71 5.34 20.99 2.35
N PRO A 72 5.94 21.54 3.44
CA PRO A 72 7.38 21.77 3.53
C PRO A 72 8.23 20.49 3.49
N ARG A 73 7.64 19.32 3.80
CA ARG A 73 8.30 18.02 3.74
C ARG A 73 8.01 17.29 2.44
N ARG A 74 6.76 17.25 1.99
CA ARG A 74 6.40 16.53 0.74
C ARG A 74 6.98 17.17 -0.50
N MET A 75 7.04 18.51 -0.59
CA MET A 75 7.49 19.18 -1.81
C MET A 75 8.96 18.90 -2.12
N PRO A 76 9.93 19.09 -1.19
CA PRO A 76 11.32 18.74 -1.48
C PRO A 76 11.51 17.24 -1.77
N ALA A 77 10.77 16.37 -1.07
CA ALA A 77 10.83 14.93 -1.29
C ALA A 77 10.40 14.56 -2.72
N LEU A 78 9.25 15.10 -3.18
CA LEU A 78 8.74 14.88 -4.53
C LEU A 78 9.62 15.49 -5.62
N MET A 79 10.20 16.67 -5.37
CA MET A 79 11.11 17.33 -6.33
C MET A 79 12.40 16.54 -6.58
N ALA A 80 12.81 15.72 -5.60
CA ALA A 80 13.99 14.87 -5.72
C ALA A 80 13.66 13.41 -6.07
N ALA A 81 12.37 13.05 -6.16
CA ALA A 81 11.94 11.66 -6.30
C ALA A 81 12.18 11.11 -7.71
N ASP A 82 12.84 9.95 -7.78
CA ASP A 82 12.90 9.16 -9.01
C ASP A 82 11.57 8.41 -9.21
N VAL A 83 10.95 7.99 -8.10
CA VAL A 83 9.68 7.25 -8.07
C VAL A 83 8.77 7.81 -6.99
N ALA A 84 7.49 8.00 -7.31
CA ALA A 84 6.46 8.31 -6.32
C ALA A 84 5.31 7.30 -6.40
N ILE A 85 4.90 6.77 -5.25
CA ILE A 85 3.87 5.74 -5.12
C ILE A 85 2.71 6.28 -4.28
N VAL A 86 1.49 6.17 -4.79
CA VAL A 86 0.26 6.35 -4.01
C VAL A 86 -0.42 4.99 -3.86
N THR A 87 -0.89 4.64 -2.67
CA THR A 87 -1.52 3.33 -2.43
C THR A 87 -3.02 3.42 -2.24
N SER A 88 -3.70 2.28 -2.41
CA SER A 88 -5.06 2.10 -1.87
C SER A 88 -5.09 2.44 -0.38
N TYR A 89 -6.21 3.00 0.07
CA TYR A 89 -6.45 3.47 1.44
C TYR A 89 -5.47 4.53 1.98
N CYS A 90 -4.66 5.17 1.13
CA CYS A 90 -4.01 6.41 1.53
C CYS A 90 -5.07 7.44 1.92
N ALA A 91 -5.02 7.95 3.15
CA ALA A 91 -6.05 8.82 3.72
C ALA A 91 -6.30 10.07 2.85
N ASP A 92 -5.22 10.66 2.33
CA ASP A 92 -5.26 11.81 1.42
C ASP A 92 -4.97 11.39 -0.03
N GLY A 93 -5.38 10.18 -0.43
CA GLY A 93 -4.97 9.57 -1.71
C GLY A 93 -5.22 10.44 -2.95
N VAL A 94 -6.33 11.17 -3.00
CA VAL A 94 -6.63 12.12 -4.09
C VAL A 94 -5.67 13.31 -4.07
N ALA A 95 -5.41 13.89 -2.90
CA ALA A 95 -4.51 15.04 -2.77
C ALA A 95 -3.04 14.63 -3.01
N ALA A 96 -2.66 13.42 -2.57
CA ALA A 96 -1.36 12.82 -2.87
C ALA A 96 -1.20 12.54 -4.36
N THR A 97 -2.22 12.02 -5.02
CA THR A 97 -2.24 11.84 -6.48
C THR A 97 -1.99 13.17 -7.18
N GLN A 98 -2.73 14.23 -6.83
CA GLN A 98 -2.53 15.55 -7.43
C GLN A 98 -1.08 16.05 -7.22
N ALA A 99 -0.55 15.94 -6.00
CA ALA A 99 0.82 16.35 -5.71
C ALA A 99 1.87 15.56 -6.51
N VAL A 100 1.64 14.27 -6.76
CA VAL A 100 2.51 13.42 -7.60
C VAL A 100 2.40 13.79 -9.09
N MET A 101 1.20 14.13 -9.57
CA MET A 101 1.01 14.57 -10.96
C MET A 101 1.70 15.92 -11.23
N ASP A 102 1.62 16.85 -10.28
CA ASP A 102 2.20 18.20 -10.40
C ASP A 102 3.72 18.26 -10.20
N ALA A 103 4.31 17.21 -9.62
CA ALA A 103 5.74 17.14 -9.38
C ALA A 103 6.51 16.54 -10.57
N PRO A 104 7.79 16.93 -10.77
CA PRO A 104 8.65 16.40 -11.82
C PRO A 104 9.24 15.03 -11.43
N VAL A 105 8.38 14.10 -11.02
CA VAL A 105 8.77 12.73 -10.65
C VAL A 105 9.11 11.93 -11.91
N GLY A 106 10.16 11.11 -11.83
CA GLY A 106 10.58 10.25 -12.95
C GLY A 106 9.54 9.19 -13.34
N VAL A 107 9.02 8.45 -12.35
CA VAL A 107 7.98 7.43 -12.54
C VAL A 107 6.88 7.57 -11.48
N ARG A 108 5.63 7.66 -11.93
CA ARG A 108 4.44 7.73 -11.07
C ARG A 108 3.78 6.37 -10.98
N CYS A 109 3.67 5.84 -9.76
CA CYS A 109 3.09 4.54 -9.50
C CYS A 109 1.81 4.68 -8.66
N PHE A 110 0.80 3.90 -8.99
CA PHE A 110 -0.28 3.60 -8.06
C PHE A 110 -0.17 2.13 -7.65
N TYR A 111 -0.26 1.82 -6.36
CA TYR A 111 -0.33 0.43 -5.90
C TYR A 111 -1.65 0.16 -5.22
N ASP A 112 -2.53 -0.53 -5.95
CA ASP A 112 -3.79 -1.00 -5.42
C ASP A 112 -3.59 -2.30 -4.64
N MET A 113 -3.39 -2.16 -3.32
CA MET A 113 -3.21 -3.27 -2.40
C MET A 113 -4.53 -3.98 -2.07
N ASP A 114 -5.66 -3.44 -2.52
CA ASP A 114 -7.01 -3.90 -2.18
C ASP A 114 -7.89 -4.02 -3.43
N THR A 115 -7.30 -4.40 -4.57
CA THR A 115 -7.98 -4.42 -5.87
C THR A 115 -9.35 -5.10 -5.87
N PRO A 116 -9.59 -6.24 -5.19
CA PRO A 116 -10.94 -6.81 -5.11
C PRO A 116 -11.96 -5.86 -4.48
N VAL A 117 -11.56 -5.11 -3.45
CA VAL A 117 -12.41 -4.11 -2.79
C VAL A 117 -12.64 -2.92 -3.72
N THR A 118 -11.58 -2.39 -4.33
CA THR A 118 -11.66 -1.32 -5.33
C THR A 118 -12.67 -1.66 -6.42
N LEU A 119 -12.52 -2.82 -7.04
CA LEU A 119 -13.39 -3.26 -8.14
C LEU A 119 -14.81 -3.57 -7.69
N ALA A 120 -15.01 -4.11 -6.48
CA ALA A 120 -16.35 -4.36 -5.94
C ALA A 120 -17.13 -3.05 -5.74
N ARG A 121 -16.48 -2.01 -5.22
CA ARG A 121 -17.09 -0.68 -5.04
C ARG A 121 -17.43 -0.03 -6.37
N LEU A 122 -16.52 -0.10 -7.34
CA LEU A 122 -16.79 0.37 -8.70
C LEU A 122 -17.98 -0.36 -9.33
N ALA A 123 -18.06 -1.68 -9.17
CA ALA A 123 -19.19 -2.47 -9.66
C ALA A 123 -20.53 -2.11 -8.97
N ALA A 124 -20.48 -1.68 -7.71
CA ALA A 124 -21.62 -1.16 -6.97
C ALA A 124 -21.99 0.30 -7.32
N GLY A 125 -21.19 0.99 -8.16
CA GLY A 125 -21.37 2.40 -8.48
C GLY A 125 -20.97 3.34 -7.33
N GLU A 126 -20.19 2.84 -6.37
CA GLU A 126 -19.69 3.62 -5.24
C GLU A 126 -18.40 4.35 -5.60
N GLY A 127 -18.16 5.50 -4.98
CA GLY A 127 -16.88 6.17 -5.04
C GLY A 127 -15.79 5.39 -4.29
N VAL A 128 -14.53 5.56 -4.70
CA VAL A 128 -13.35 5.03 -4.02
C VAL A 128 -12.54 6.22 -3.50
N GLU A 129 -12.41 6.39 -2.18
CA GLU A 129 -11.97 7.65 -1.55
C GLU A 129 -10.53 8.04 -1.92
N TYR A 130 -9.72 7.08 -2.31
CA TYR A 130 -8.32 7.28 -2.67
C TYR A 130 -8.07 7.33 -4.19
N ILE A 131 -9.12 7.28 -5.03
CA ILE A 131 -9.03 7.40 -6.48
C ILE A 131 -9.83 8.63 -6.93
N GLY A 132 -9.17 9.55 -7.62
CA GLY A 132 -9.80 10.78 -8.13
C GLY A 132 -10.66 10.55 -9.37
N ALA A 133 -11.32 11.62 -9.84
CA ALA A 133 -12.21 11.58 -11.01
C ALA A 133 -11.50 11.13 -12.31
N ASP A 134 -10.19 11.38 -12.43
CA ASP A 134 -9.37 10.98 -13.59
C ASP A 134 -8.94 9.50 -13.55
N GLY A 135 -9.38 8.76 -12.53
CA GLY A 135 -9.05 7.37 -12.32
C GLY A 135 -7.55 7.18 -12.08
N LEU A 136 -6.97 6.23 -12.83
CA LEU A 136 -5.56 5.84 -12.75
C LEU A 136 -4.78 6.17 -14.04
N SER A 137 -5.36 6.98 -14.91
CA SER A 137 -4.79 7.29 -16.24
C SER A 137 -3.47 8.07 -16.18
N GLY A 138 -3.30 8.92 -15.16
CA GLY A 138 -2.09 9.72 -14.96
C GLY A 138 -0.87 8.94 -14.46
N PHE A 139 -1.05 7.72 -13.96
CA PHE A 139 0.06 6.89 -13.49
C PHE A 139 0.78 6.22 -14.67
N ASP A 140 2.10 6.06 -14.53
CA ASP A 140 2.93 5.39 -15.51
C ASP A 140 2.85 3.87 -15.35
N ILE A 141 2.65 3.39 -14.12
CA ILE A 141 2.36 2.00 -13.82
C ILE A 141 1.39 1.88 -12.63
N VAL A 142 0.45 0.95 -12.77
CA VAL A 142 -0.46 0.53 -11.70
C VAL A 142 -0.11 -0.89 -11.29
N PHE A 143 0.25 -1.06 -10.03
CA PHE A 143 0.39 -2.36 -9.42
C PHE A 143 -0.93 -2.81 -8.82
N SER A 144 -1.25 -4.08 -8.98
CA SER A 144 -2.43 -4.70 -8.36
C SER A 144 -2.02 -5.86 -7.47
N TYR A 145 -2.58 -5.92 -6.26
CA TYR A 145 -2.39 -7.04 -5.35
C TYR A 145 -2.90 -8.38 -5.92
N THR A 146 -3.81 -8.31 -6.89
CA THR A 146 -4.38 -9.48 -7.56
C THR A 146 -4.07 -9.48 -9.05
N GLY A 147 -4.18 -10.65 -9.66
CA GLY A 147 -3.89 -10.84 -11.09
C GLY A 147 -5.15 -11.12 -11.90
N GLY A 148 -4.94 -11.58 -13.13
CA GLY A 148 -6.03 -12.03 -14.00
C GLY A 148 -6.96 -10.89 -14.41
N ARG A 149 -8.26 -11.15 -14.41
CA ARG A 149 -9.31 -10.21 -14.89
C ARG A 149 -9.32 -8.88 -14.14
N ALA A 150 -8.77 -8.84 -12.93
CA ALA A 150 -8.62 -7.61 -12.16
C ALA A 150 -7.74 -6.58 -12.89
N LEU A 151 -6.66 -7.03 -13.56
CA LEU A 151 -5.77 -6.14 -14.30
C LEU A 151 -6.49 -5.47 -15.47
N ASP A 152 -7.32 -6.23 -16.19
CA ASP A 152 -8.11 -5.71 -17.31
C ASP A 152 -9.20 -4.76 -16.82
N ALA A 153 -9.81 -5.05 -15.68
CA ALA A 153 -10.78 -4.15 -15.05
C ALA A 153 -10.15 -2.81 -14.66
N LEU A 154 -8.94 -2.80 -14.09
CA LEU A 154 -8.20 -1.55 -13.79
C LEU A 154 -7.90 -0.74 -15.05
N ARG A 155 -7.58 -1.39 -16.17
CA ARG A 155 -7.40 -0.71 -17.48
C ARG A 155 -8.70 -0.12 -17.99
N THR A 156 -9.75 -0.94 -18.03
CA THR A 156 -11.01 -0.60 -18.71
C THR A 156 -11.93 0.31 -17.90
N GLN A 157 -11.94 0.19 -16.58
CA GLN A 157 -12.83 0.95 -15.69
C GLN A 157 -12.15 2.18 -15.08
N LEU A 158 -10.83 2.12 -14.85
CA LEU A 158 -10.07 3.20 -14.23
C LEU A 158 -9.05 3.86 -15.16
N GLY A 159 -8.94 3.43 -16.42
CA GLY A 159 -8.06 4.06 -17.40
C GLY A 159 -6.56 3.81 -17.18
N ALA A 160 -6.18 2.83 -16.34
CA ALA A 160 -4.79 2.50 -16.10
C ALA A 160 -4.09 2.07 -17.41
N ARG A 161 -2.96 2.71 -17.76
CA ARG A 161 -2.25 2.45 -19.03
C ARG A 161 -1.41 1.18 -18.98
N HIS A 162 -0.54 1.09 -17.98
CA HIS A 162 0.27 -0.09 -17.70
C HIS A 162 -0.14 -0.67 -16.36
N VAL A 163 -0.49 -1.96 -16.35
CA VAL A 163 -0.93 -2.65 -15.14
C VAL A 163 -0.16 -3.95 -15.01
N ALA A 164 0.41 -4.20 -13.84
CA ALA A 164 1.13 -5.42 -13.51
C ALA A 164 0.70 -5.94 -12.13
N PRO A 165 0.67 -7.26 -11.92
CA PRO A 165 0.45 -7.80 -10.60
C PRO A 165 1.69 -7.57 -9.73
N LEU A 166 1.46 -7.15 -8.49
CA LEU A 166 2.44 -7.15 -7.42
C LEU A 166 1.75 -7.85 -6.24
N TYR A 167 1.85 -9.17 -6.21
CA TYR A 167 1.17 -10.01 -5.22
C TYR A 167 1.70 -9.77 -3.81
N GLY A 168 0.95 -10.20 -2.80
CA GLY A 168 1.47 -10.28 -1.44
C GLY A 168 2.69 -11.19 -1.34
N TRP A 169 3.61 -10.81 -0.46
CA TRP A 169 4.81 -11.56 -0.12
C TRP A 169 4.87 -11.83 1.38
N VAL A 170 5.87 -12.60 1.77
CA VAL A 170 6.20 -12.85 3.17
C VAL A 170 7.62 -12.38 3.38
N ASP A 171 7.86 -11.72 4.50
CA ASP A 171 9.19 -11.33 4.93
C ASP A 171 9.92 -12.55 5.54
N PRO A 172 10.93 -13.13 4.87
CA PRO A 172 11.60 -14.33 5.36
C PRO A 172 12.46 -14.08 6.61
N ASN A 173 12.79 -12.82 6.93
CA ASN A 173 13.54 -12.49 8.14
C ASN A 173 12.64 -12.41 9.38
N GLN A 174 11.33 -12.20 9.19
CA GLN A 174 10.35 -12.16 10.27
C GLN A 174 9.57 -13.47 10.40
N TYR A 175 9.16 -14.05 9.26
CA TYR A 175 8.33 -15.25 9.19
C TYR A 175 9.18 -16.46 8.81
N VAL A 176 10.04 -16.86 9.75
CA VAL A 176 10.89 -18.05 9.61
C VAL A 176 10.12 -19.34 9.98
N PRO A 177 10.52 -20.50 9.46
CA PRO A 177 9.99 -21.78 9.90
C PRO A 177 10.09 -21.94 11.42
N ALA A 178 8.95 -22.17 12.08
CA ALA A 178 8.88 -22.41 13.52
C ALA A 178 8.96 -23.91 13.85
N THR A 179 9.32 -24.25 15.09
CA THR A 179 9.29 -25.63 15.58
C THR A 179 7.86 -26.20 15.43
N PRO A 180 7.67 -27.35 14.76
CA PRO A 180 6.36 -27.96 14.60
C PRO A 180 5.68 -28.24 15.95
N ARG A 181 4.38 -27.98 16.04
CA ARG A 181 3.58 -28.24 17.23
C ARG A 181 2.58 -29.37 16.93
N ALA A 182 2.70 -30.48 17.66
CA ALA A 182 1.85 -31.67 17.47
C ALA A 182 0.34 -31.38 17.58
N ALA A 183 -0.06 -30.38 18.38
CA ALA A 183 -1.45 -29.96 18.52
C ALA A 183 -2.08 -29.37 17.24
N TYR A 184 -1.26 -28.96 16.26
CA TYR A 184 -1.71 -28.45 14.95
C TYR A 184 -1.42 -29.45 13.82
N ALA A 185 -1.08 -30.71 14.13
CA ALA A 185 -0.85 -31.71 13.10
C ALA A 185 -2.16 -32.03 12.37
N GLY A 186 -2.18 -31.83 11.07
CA GLY A 186 -3.33 -32.10 10.21
C GLY A 186 -2.93 -32.12 8.74
N VAL A 187 -3.77 -32.72 7.90
CA VAL A 187 -3.60 -32.70 6.43
C VAL A 187 -3.98 -31.34 5.85
N LEU A 188 -4.88 -30.62 6.52
CA LEU A 188 -5.33 -29.28 6.17
C LEU A 188 -5.51 -28.47 7.46
N SER A 189 -5.14 -27.19 7.41
CA SER A 189 -5.41 -26.21 8.47
C SER A 189 -5.86 -24.90 7.84
N TYR A 190 -6.82 -24.24 8.50
CA TYR A 190 -7.35 -22.96 8.07
C TYR A 190 -7.05 -21.91 9.14
N ILE A 191 -6.46 -20.80 8.71
CA ILE A 191 -6.24 -19.61 9.54
C ILE A 191 -6.82 -18.41 8.79
N GLY A 192 -7.69 -17.67 9.46
CA GLY A 192 -8.32 -16.50 8.89
C GLY A 192 -9.04 -15.71 9.96
N THR A 193 -9.12 -14.40 9.76
CA THR A 193 -10.01 -13.55 10.55
C THR A 193 -11.45 -13.93 10.23
N TYR A 194 -12.29 -14.07 11.25
CA TYR A 194 -13.72 -14.28 11.07
C TYR A 194 -14.32 -13.13 10.27
N ALA A 195 -15.05 -13.45 9.21
CA ALA A 195 -15.76 -12.50 8.37
C ALA A 195 -17.12 -13.10 7.97
N ALA A 196 -18.20 -12.44 8.40
CA ALA A 196 -19.56 -12.99 8.26
C ALA A 196 -19.96 -13.24 6.80
N ASP A 197 -19.48 -12.40 5.88
CA ASP A 197 -19.67 -12.51 4.43
C ASP A 197 -18.93 -13.70 3.80
N ARG A 198 -17.94 -14.28 4.49
CA ARG A 198 -17.11 -15.39 4.00
C ARG A 198 -17.43 -16.73 4.66
N GLN A 199 -18.14 -16.72 5.79
CA GLN A 199 -18.39 -17.92 6.60
C GLN A 199 -19.10 -19.02 5.80
N ALA A 200 -20.10 -18.65 4.98
CA ALA A 200 -20.86 -19.61 4.19
C ALA A 200 -20.04 -20.36 3.13
N ALA A 201 -18.85 -19.85 2.74
CA ALA A 201 -17.95 -20.54 1.81
C ALA A 201 -16.98 -21.50 2.49
N LEU A 202 -16.89 -21.45 3.83
CA LEU A 202 -16.00 -22.27 4.64
C LEU A 202 -16.72 -23.47 5.29
N GLU A 203 -18.05 -23.41 5.35
CA GLU A 203 -18.96 -24.49 5.82
C GLU A 203 -19.39 -25.40 4.67
#